data_AF-A0A7R7CHL5-F1
#
_entry.id   AF-A0A7R7CHL5-F1
#
_cell.length_a   1.000
_cell.length_b   1.000
_cell.length_c   1.000
_cell.angle_alpha   90.00
_cell.angle_beta   90.00
_cell.angle_gamma   90.00
#
_symmetry.space_group_name_H-M   'P 1'
#
loop_
_entity.id
_entity.type
_entity.pdbx_description
1 polymer ?
#
loop_
_entity_poly.entity_id
_entity_poly.type
_entity_poly.pdbx_seq_one_letter_code
_entity_poly.pdbx_strand_id
1 'polypeptide(L)'
;MAARDRVRKYRETGGGSDLQRVEVLVPSSKRAEIVAQAARMRAEHRERKERLEQMCAKAIALYGVRLLDNIDLDRVAGIERRGPVIASALMERGDARAFAMGRRILDALEE
;
A
#
# COMPACT_ATOMS: atom_id res chain seq x y z
N MET A 1 20.66 -10.47 -7.18
CA MET A 1 19.98 -10.79 -5.91
C MET A 1 19.55 -12.26 -5.94
N ALA A 2 19.95 -13.06 -4.96
CA ALA A 2 19.54 -14.46 -4.89
C ALA A 2 18.05 -14.58 -4.58
N ALA A 3 17.41 -15.69 -4.95
CA ALA A 3 15.98 -15.92 -4.66
C ALA A 3 15.66 -15.80 -3.16
N ARG A 4 16.61 -16.22 -2.29
CA ARG A 4 16.52 -16.08 -0.83
C ARG A 4 16.45 -14.62 -0.38
N ASP A 5 17.27 -13.74 -0.94
CA ASP A 5 17.29 -12.31 -0.57
C ASP A 5 15.97 -11.61 -0.95
N ARG A 6 15.40 -11.98 -2.11
CA ARG A 6 14.10 -11.47 -2.55
C ARG A 6 12.97 -11.91 -1.61
N VAL A 7 12.97 -13.16 -1.19
CA VAL A 7 11.99 -13.69 -0.23
C VAL A 7 12.16 -13.04 1.15
N ARG A 8 13.40 -12.87 1.62
CA ARG A 8 13.67 -12.18 2.89
C ARG A 8 13.18 -10.73 2.84
N LYS A 9 13.56 -9.98 1.80
CA LYS A 9 13.10 -8.59 1.59
C LYS A 9 11.57 -8.50 1.52
N TYR A 10 10.92 -9.44 0.83
CA TYR A 10 9.45 -9.50 0.75
C TYR A 10 8.78 -9.74 2.12
N ARG A 11 9.42 -10.51 3.01
CA ARG A 11 8.95 -10.80 4.38
C ARG A 11 9.31 -9.72 5.40
N GLU A 12 10.36 -8.94 5.18
CA GLU A 12 10.77 -7.89 6.13
C GLU A 12 10.20 -6.51 5.77
N THR A 13 10.09 -6.23 4.47
CA THR A 13 9.78 -4.87 3.96
C THR A 13 8.78 -4.85 2.81
N GLY A 14 8.38 -6.02 2.28
CA GLY A 14 7.42 -6.14 1.18
C GLY A 14 6.02 -6.46 1.66
N GLY A 15 5.11 -6.78 0.73
CA GLY A 15 3.71 -7.10 1.06
C GLY A 15 3.52 -8.37 1.92
N GLY A 16 4.58 -9.05 2.33
CA GLY A 16 4.54 -10.18 3.27
C GLY A 16 4.97 -9.85 4.69
N SER A 17 5.34 -8.60 5.01
CA SER A 17 5.84 -8.23 6.34
C SER A 17 4.79 -8.28 7.44
N ASP A 18 3.54 -7.95 7.09
CA ASP A 18 2.40 -8.01 7.99
C ASP A 18 1.57 -9.31 7.80
N LEU A 19 2.03 -10.24 6.95
CA LEU A 19 1.32 -11.48 6.63
C LEU A 19 1.84 -12.68 7.44
N GLN A 20 0.92 -13.38 8.12
CA GLN A 20 1.23 -14.63 8.79
C GLN A 20 1.22 -15.81 7.79
N ARG A 21 2.22 -16.69 7.87
CA ARG A 21 2.24 -17.93 7.08
C ARG A 21 1.20 -18.89 7.63
N VAL A 22 0.21 -19.23 6.81
CA VAL A 22 -0.80 -20.24 7.12
C VAL A 22 -0.62 -21.42 6.16
N GLU A 23 -0.58 -22.63 6.71
CA GLU A 23 -0.55 -23.86 5.94
C GLU A 23 -1.91 -24.53 6.05
N VAL A 24 -2.51 -24.88 4.90
CA VAL A 24 -3.86 -25.44 4.83
C VAL A 24 -3.84 -26.66 3.92
N LEU A 25 -4.48 -27.74 4.36
CA LEU A 25 -4.69 -28.93 3.54
C LEU A 25 -5.78 -28.63 2.50
N VAL A 26 -5.45 -28.86 1.23
CA VAL A 26 -6.36 -28.64 0.11
C VAL A 26 -6.48 -29.91 -0.73
N PRO A 27 -7.67 -30.23 -1.28
CA PRO A 27 -7.81 -31.34 -2.22
C PRO A 27 -6.89 -31.16 -3.43
N SER A 28 -6.18 -32.22 -3.82
CA SER A 28 -5.23 -32.18 -4.93
C SER A 28 -5.87 -31.72 -6.24
N SER A 29 -7.13 -32.12 -6.49
CA SER A 29 -7.93 -31.73 -7.65
C SER A 29 -8.20 -30.22 -7.74
N LYS A 30 -8.22 -29.51 -6.61
CA LYS A 30 -8.47 -28.05 -6.55
C LYS A 30 -7.21 -27.21 -6.47
N ARG A 31 -6.02 -27.83 -6.39
CA ARG A 31 -4.75 -27.12 -6.20
C ARG A 31 -4.51 -26.05 -7.28
N ALA A 32 -4.73 -26.38 -8.54
CA ALA A 32 -4.48 -25.47 -9.66
C ALA A 32 -5.37 -24.21 -9.58
N GLU A 33 -6.66 -24.40 -9.26
CA GLU A 33 -7.63 -23.33 -9.11
C GLU A 33 -7.26 -22.38 -7.94
N ILE A 34 -6.92 -22.95 -6.78
CA ILE A 34 -6.52 -22.18 -5.60
C ILE A 34 -5.27 -21.36 -5.88
N VAL A 35 -4.27 -21.95 -6.53
CA VAL A 35 -3.04 -21.24 -6.91
C VAL A 35 -3.34 -20.11 -7.90
N ALA A 36 -4.20 -20.35 -8.89
CA ALA A 36 -4.60 -19.33 -9.85
C ALA A 36 -5.36 -18.17 -9.18
N GLN A 37 -6.30 -18.48 -8.28
CA GLN A 37 -7.02 -17.47 -7.51
C GLN A 37 -6.07 -16.65 -6.63
N ALA A 38 -5.17 -17.30 -5.90
CA ALA A 38 -4.17 -16.61 -5.09
C ALA A 38 -3.22 -15.75 -5.95
N ALA A 39 -2.93 -16.16 -7.19
CA ALA A 39 -2.14 -15.35 -8.11
C ALA A 39 -2.88 -14.07 -8.54
N ARG A 40 -4.18 -14.17 -8.84
CA ARG A 40 -5.05 -13.01 -9.14
C ARG A 40 -5.13 -12.03 -7.99
N MET A 41 -5.44 -12.51 -6.78
CA MET A 41 -5.53 -11.68 -5.58
C MET A 41 -4.22 -10.91 -5.32
N ARG A 42 -3.07 -11.56 -5.51
CA ARG A 42 -1.76 -10.88 -5.38
C ARG A 42 -1.49 -9.87 -6.48
N ALA A 43 -2.00 -10.08 -7.69
CA ALA A 43 -1.86 -9.14 -8.80
C ALA A 43 -2.69 -7.88 -8.55
N GLU A 44 -3.96 -8.06 -8.20
CA GLU A 44 -4.89 -6.98 -7.83
C GLU A 44 -4.34 -6.14 -6.66
N HIS A 45 -3.87 -6.81 -5.60
CA HIS A 45 -3.27 -6.11 -4.46
C HIS A 45 -2.02 -5.29 -4.86
N ARG A 46 -1.16 -5.81 -5.75
CA ARG A 46 0.00 -5.05 -6.24
C ARG A 46 -0.39 -3.84 -7.07
N GLU A 47 -1.34 -4.01 -7.98
CA GLU A 47 -1.82 -2.91 -8.83
C GLU A 47 -2.43 -1.80 -7.98
N ARG A 48 -3.27 -2.16 -7.01
CA ARG A 48 -3.85 -1.20 -6.07
C ARG A 48 -2.79 -0.47 -5.26
N LYS A 49 -1.82 -1.20 -4.73
CA LYS A 49 -0.68 -0.60 -4.01
C LYS A 49 0.07 0.41 -4.87
N GLU A 50 0.35 0.07 -6.13
CA GLU A 50 1.04 0.96 -7.06
C GLU A 50 0.22 2.24 -7.34
N ARG A 51 -1.10 2.12 -7.55
CA ARG A 51 -1.98 3.29 -7.71
C ARG A 51 -1.95 4.19 -6.48
N LEU A 52 -2.01 3.61 -5.28
CA LEU A 52 -1.93 4.35 -4.03
C LEU A 52 -0.58 5.07 -3.88
N GLU A 53 0.53 4.39 -4.20
CA GLU A 53 1.87 5.00 -4.19
C GLU A 53 1.95 6.19 -5.15
N GLN A 54 1.40 6.07 -6.35
CA GLN A 54 1.34 7.17 -7.33
C GLN A 54 0.52 8.36 -6.82
N MET A 55 -0.63 8.10 -6.18
CA MET A 55 -1.49 9.14 -5.61
C MET A 55 -0.79 9.89 -4.47
N CYS A 56 -0.16 9.16 -3.55
CA CYS A 56 0.62 9.73 -2.45
C CYS A 56 1.82 10.54 -2.96
N ALA A 57 2.57 10.01 -3.93
CA ALA A 57 3.69 10.72 -4.53
C ALA A 57 3.25 12.03 -5.19
N LYS A 58 2.12 12.01 -5.91
CA LYS A 58 1.53 13.22 -6.50
C LYS A 58 1.12 14.24 -5.44
N ALA A 59 0.51 13.79 -4.35
CA ALA A 59 0.14 14.67 -3.24
C ALA A 59 1.37 15.32 -2.58
N ILE A 60 2.41 14.55 -2.30
CA ILE A 60 3.66 15.04 -1.72
C ILE A 60 4.32 16.07 -2.65
N ALA A 61 4.37 15.79 -3.95
CA ALA A 61 4.96 16.72 -4.92
C ALA A 61 4.21 18.07 -4.99
N LEU A 62 2.88 18.05 -4.88
CA LEU A 62 2.05 19.25 -4.98
C LEU A 62 1.97 20.04 -3.67
N TYR A 63 1.94 19.35 -2.53
CA TYR A 63 1.57 19.95 -1.24
C TYR A 63 2.59 19.71 -0.11
N GLY A 64 3.64 18.92 -0.34
CA GLY A 64 4.54 18.43 0.70
C GLY A 64 5.15 19.54 1.57
N VAL A 65 5.74 20.56 0.96
CA VAL A 65 6.38 21.69 1.68
C VAL A 65 5.37 22.49 2.51
N ARG A 66 4.09 22.52 2.11
CA ARG A 66 3.07 23.36 2.77
C ARG A 66 2.32 22.62 3.87
N LEU A 67 2.03 21.34 3.66
CA LEU A 67 1.09 20.60 4.51
C LEU A 67 1.79 19.55 5.40
N LEU A 68 2.99 19.09 4.99
CA LEU A 68 3.73 18.01 5.65
C LEU A 68 4.99 18.50 6.39
N ASP A 69 5.10 19.80 6.66
CA ASP A 69 6.31 20.46 7.19
C ASP A 69 6.80 19.89 8.55
N ASN A 70 5.92 19.23 9.31
CA ASN A 70 6.24 18.55 10.58
C ASN A 70 5.92 17.04 10.57
N ILE A 71 5.77 16.43 9.39
CA ILE A 71 5.43 15.02 9.24
C ILE A 71 6.61 14.30 8.59
N ASP A 72 7.35 13.55 9.41
CA ASP A 72 8.41 12.66 8.92
C ASP A 72 7.78 11.35 8.40
N LEU A 73 7.49 11.32 7.10
CA LEU A 73 6.94 10.14 6.43
C LEU A 73 7.94 8.98 6.39
N ASP A 74 9.24 9.24 6.49
CA ASP A 74 10.25 8.19 6.44
C ASP A 74 10.24 7.31 7.69
N ARG A 75 9.75 7.85 8.82
CA ARG A 75 9.49 7.08 10.05
C ARG A 75 8.27 6.18 9.99
N VAL A 76 7.35 6.41 9.06
CA VAL A 76 6.15 5.60 8.90
C VAL A 76 6.43 4.51 7.87
N ALA A 77 6.51 3.25 8.29
CA ALA A 77 6.79 2.15 7.36
C ALA A 77 5.54 1.74 6.57
N GLY A 78 5.65 1.71 5.24
CA GLY A 78 4.63 1.19 4.34
C GLY A 78 3.60 2.23 3.88
N ILE A 79 3.16 2.09 2.62
CA ILE A 79 2.21 3.03 2.00
C ILE A 79 0.83 2.98 2.67
N GLU A 80 0.41 1.82 3.17
CA GLU A 80 -0.86 1.66 3.88
C GLU A 80 -0.93 2.47 5.17
N ARG A 81 0.22 2.70 5.83
CA ARG A 81 0.32 3.54 7.03
C ARG A 81 0.60 5.01 6.69
N ARG A 82 1.36 5.28 5.62
CA ARG A 82 1.64 6.65 5.14
C ARG A 82 0.40 7.31 4.52
N GLY A 83 -0.40 6.55 3.78
CA GLY A 83 -1.57 7.02 3.05
C GLY A 83 -2.57 7.79 3.92
N PRO A 84 -3.03 7.24 5.07
CA PRO A 84 -3.91 7.94 6.00
C PRO A 84 -3.29 9.24 6.52
N VAL A 85 -2.00 9.23 6.88
CA VAL A 85 -1.31 10.42 7.40
C VAL A 85 -1.28 11.54 6.34
N ILE A 86 -0.95 11.18 5.09
CA ILE A 86 -0.95 12.13 3.96
C ILE A 86 -2.37 12.64 3.71
N ALA A 87 -3.36 11.76 3.69
CA ALA A 87 -4.76 12.12 3.47
C ALA A 87 -5.29 13.07 4.54
N SER A 88 -5.07 12.77 5.82
CA SER A 88 -5.44 13.65 6.93
C SER A 88 -4.80 15.02 6.80
N ALA A 89 -3.49 15.10 6.51
CA ALA A 89 -2.82 16.38 6.35
C ALA A 89 -3.37 17.19 5.17
N LEU A 90 -3.69 16.54 4.04
CA LEU A 90 -4.34 17.19 2.89
C LEU A 90 -5.73 17.73 3.23
N MET A 91 -6.52 16.95 4.00
CA MET A 91 -7.90 17.30 4.35
C MET A 91 -7.98 18.39 5.43
N GLU A 92 -7.06 18.38 6.40
CA GLU A 92 -7.07 19.34 7.52
C GLU A 92 -6.43 20.68 7.17
N ARG A 93 -5.37 20.67 6.35
CA ARG A 93 -4.52 21.86 6.13
C ARG A 93 -4.59 22.40 4.70
N GLY A 94 -5.17 21.63 3.78
CA GLY A 94 -5.17 21.93 2.35
C GLY A 94 -6.40 22.73 1.88
N ASP A 95 -6.40 23.04 0.58
CA ASP A 95 -7.55 23.63 -0.10
C ASP A 95 -8.57 22.55 -0.54
N ALA A 96 -9.64 22.96 -1.22
CA ALA A 96 -10.66 22.03 -1.71
C ALA A 96 -10.10 20.92 -2.64
N ARG A 97 -9.03 21.20 -3.39
CA ARG A 97 -8.39 20.22 -4.28
C ARG A 97 -7.55 19.23 -3.49
N ALA A 98 -6.82 19.70 -2.47
CA ALA A 98 -6.12 18.85 -1.53
C ALA A 98 -7.10 17.93 -0.78
N PHE A 99 -8.21 18.47 -0.29
CA PHE A 99 -9.26 17.68 0.37
C PHE A 99 -9.78 16.55 -0.53
N ALA A 100 -10.16 16.87 -1.77
CA ALA A 100 -10.62 15.86 -2.73
C ALA A 100 -9.56 14.78 -3.02
N MET A 101 -8.28 15.17 -3.05
CA MET A 101 -7.18 14.23 -3.22
C MET A 101 -6.98 13.34 -2.00
N GLY A 102 -7.06 13.90 -0.79
CA GLY A 102 -7.02 13.16 0.46
C GLY A 102 -8.16 12.14 0.57
N ARG A 103 -9.39 12.53 0.20
CA ARG A 103 -10.52 11.60 0.20
C ARG A 103 -10.32 10.44 -0.77
N ARG A 104 -9.84 10.70 -1.99
CA ARG A 104 -9.51 9.63 -2.95
C ARG A 104 -8.44 8.67 -2.42
N ILE A 105 -7.46 9.17 -1.67
CA ILE A 105 -6.43 8.32 -1.03
C ILE A 105 -7.08 7.40 0.02
N LEU A 106 -8.01 7.92 0.83
CA LEU A 106 -8.75 7.11 1.80
C LEU A 106 -9.65 6.07 1.13
N ASP A 107 -10.39 6.45 0.08
CA ASP A 107 -11.25 5.52 -0.65
C ASP A 107 -10.41 4.37 -1.24
N ALA A 108 -9.23 4.68 -1.79
CA ALA A 108 -8.29 3.69 -2.31
C ALA A 108 -7.70 2.75 -1.22
N LEU A 109 -7.77 3.13 0.06
CA LEU A 109 -7.36 2.30 1.21
C LEU A 109 -8.50 1.42 1.74
N GLU A 110 -9.76 1.77 1.47
CA GLU A 110 -10.95 1.04 1.93
C GLU A 110 -11.43 -0.05 0.94
N GLU A 111 -11.05 0.05 -0.34
CA GLU A 111 -11.28 -1.01 -1.38
C GLU A 111 -10.57 -2.34 -1.08
#